data_AF-A0A0N0XA15-F1
#
_entry.id   AF-A0A0N0XA15-F1
#
_cell.length_a   1.000
_cell.length_b   1.000
_cell.length_c   1.000
_cell.angle_alpha   90.00
_cell.angle_beta   90.00
_cell.angle_gamma   90.00
#
_symmetry.space_group_name_H-M   'P 1'
#
loop_
_entity.id
_entity.type
_entity.pdbx_description
1 polymer ?
#
loop_
_entity_poly.entity_id
_entity_poly.type
_entity_poly.pdbx_seq_one_letter_code
_entity_poly.pdbx_strand_id
1 'polypeptide(L)'
;MKNLLKTWLCLAVFLYLPFANAGGPNLVLFLFMHDQLTQQERADLGESYLSPLIDQLDEITGRRVTVISVSNEPGITDFNYRGLEKAELLTNLSSISENYADAKNLPLPSRRHKYVFLTSNKISTWTHGVSAANYNVAIASLKNYNTLAHEIGHLFGATHEAATGFPCQTTMWGDFSTSIIPCYYFSEANRDLIRNYVDNGPAVN
;
A
#
# COMPACT_ATOMS: atom_id res chain seq x y z
N MET A 1 -2.71 -15.20 69.80
CA MET A 1 -3.07 -13.76 69.80
C MET A 1 -2.36 -13.10 68.63
N LYS A 2 -3.15 -12.47 67.74
CA LYS A 2 -2.81 -11.39 66.79
C LYS A 2 -1.78 -11.73 65.69
N ASN A 3 -2.03 -11.54 64.38
CA ASN A 3 -3.13 -10.95 63.64
C ASN A 3 -3.11 -11.49 62.21
N LEU A 4 -4.30 -11.81 61.67
CA LEU A 4 -4.54 -11.97 60.24
C LEU A 4 -4.33 -10.61 59.53
N LEU A 5 -3.64 -10.62 58.38
CA LEU A 5 -3.83 -9.58 57.37
C LEU A 5 -4.14 -10.24 56.03
N LYS A 6 -5.44 -10.24 55.71
CA LYS A 6 -5.98 -10.45 54.37
C LYS A 6 -5.57 -9.26 53.49
N THR A 7 -4.98 -9.53 52.34
CA THR A 7 -4.99 -8.59 51.20
C THR A 7 -5.20 -9.39 49.93
N TRP A 8 -6.47 -9.54 49.58
CA TRP A 8 -6.92 -9.73 48.20
C TRP A 8 -6.93 -8.36 47.52
N LEU A 9 -6.12 -8.16 46.48
CA LEU A 9 -6.19 -7.13 45.41
C LEU A 9 -4.82 -7.26 44.69
N CYS A 10 -4.68 -7.55 43.39
CA CYS A 10 -5.32 -6.91 42.26
C CYS A 10 -5.42 -7.91 41.09
N LEU A 11 -6.63 -8.39 40.79
CA LEU A 11 -6.97 -9.02 39.53
C LEU A 11 -8.06 -8.17 38.87
N ALA A 12 -7.72 -6.95 38.45
CA ALA A 12 -8.64 -6.08 37.71
C ALA A 12 -7.90 -4.90 37.06
N VAL A 13 -6.89 -5.15 36.22
CA VAL A 13 -6.41 -4.15 35.26
C VAL A 13 -6.13 -4.83 33.92
N PHE A 14 -7.18 -5.35 33.29
CA PHE A 14 -7.11 -5.80 31.88
C PHE A 14 -8.39 -5.48 31.08
N LEU A 15 -9.26 -4.58 31.58
CA LEU A 15 -10.53 -4.24 30.91
C LEU A 15 -10.68 -2.76 30.52
N TYR A 16 -9.62 -1.96 30.62
CA TYR A 16 -9.63 -0.55 30.18
C TYR A 16 -8.45 -0.19 29.29
N LEU A 17 -7.89 -1.15 28.56
CA LEU A 17 -7.34 -0.77 27.27
C LEU A 17 -8.58 -0.51 26.41
N PRO A 18 -8.81 0.71 25.89
CA PRO A 18 -9.72 0.82 24.77
C PRO A 18 -9.21 -0.21 23.78
N PHE A 19 -10.01 -1.22 23.47
CA PHE A 19 -9.81 -1.93 22.22
C PHE A 19 -9.76 -0.81 21.21
N ALA A 20 -8.57 -0.50 20.69
CA ALA A 20 -8.43 0.44 19.61
C ALA A 20 -9.43 -0.08 18.58
N ASN A 21 -10.52 0.66 18.42
CA ASN A 21 -11.64 0.22 17.63
C ASN A 21 -11.14 0.40 16.21
N ALA A 22 -10.43 -0.61 15.69
CA ALA A 22 -9.87 -0.58 14.37
C ALA A 22 -11.04 -0.25 13.43
N GLY A 23 -10.83 0.69 12.49
CA GLY A 23 -11.85 1.13 11.53
C GLY A 23 -12.37 0.01 10.60
N GLY A 24 -11.92 -1.22 10.83
CA GLY A 24 -12.32 -2.46 10.19
C GLY A 24 -11.13 -3.42 10.12
N PRO A 25 -11.21 -4.49 9.31
CA PRO A 25 -10.08 -5.40 9.08
C PRO A 25 -8.84 -4.68 8.53
N ASN A 26 -7.66 -5.15 8.93
CA ASN A 26 -6.36 -4.66 8.47
C ASN A 26 -6.21 -4.73 6.93
N LEU A 27 -5.38 -3.84 6.42
CA LEU A 27 -4.96 -3.80 5.01
C LEU A 27 -3.61 -4.49 4.87
N VAL A 28 -3.38 -5.16 3.73
CA VAL A 28 -2.13 -5.87 3.46
C VAL A 28 -1.59 -5.46 2.10
N LEU A 29 -0.31 -5.09 2.07
CA LEU A 29 0.45 -4.81 0.86
C LEU A 29 1.52 -5.89 0.68
N PHE A 30 1.38 -6.72 -0.35
CA PHE A 30 2.43 -7.61 -0.82
C PHE A 30 3.32 -6.85 -1.79
N LEU A 31 4.58 -6.61 -1.42
CA LEU A 31 5.54 -5.84 -2.21
C LEU A 31 6.55 -6.78 -2.87
N PHE A 32 6.40 -6.98 -4.18
CA PHE A 32 7.32 -7.78 -4.99
C PHE A 32 8.47 -6.90 -5.45
N MET A 33 9.59 -6.98 -4.74
CA MET A 33 10.78 -6.19 -5.03
C MET A 33 11.53 -6.82 -6.18
N HIS A 34 11.51 -6.18 -7.35
CA HIS A 34 12.22 -6.71 -8.51
C HIS A 34 13.73 -6.83 -8.22
N ASP A 35 14.34 -7.90 -8.70
CA ASP A 35 15.75 -8.23 -8.46
C ASP A 35 16.74 -7.14 -8.89
N GLN A 36 16.35 -6.27 -9.83
CA GLN A 36 17.15 -5.12 -10.28
C GLN A 36 17.21 -3.95 -9.27
N LEU A 37 16.44 -3.99 -8.17
CA LEU A 37 16.49 -2.94 -7.14
C LEU A 37 17.89 -2.89 -6.53
N THR A 38 18.48 -1.69 -6.52
CA THR A 38 19.77 -1.43 -5.91
C THR A 38 19.71 -1.58 -4.39
N GLN A 39 20.86 -1.76 -3.74
CA GLN A 39 20.93 -1.81 -2.28
C GLN A 39 20.39 -0.52 -1.63
N GLN A 40 20.68 0.63 -2.23
CA GLN A 40 20.20 1.93 -1.75
C GLN A 40 18.67 2.04 -1.86
N GLU A 41 18.10 1.70 -3.03
CA GLU A 41 16.64 1.71 -3.21
C GLU A 41 15.91 0.79 -2.21
N ARG A 42 16.50 -0.35 -1.86
CA ARG A 42 15.97 -1.26 -0.83
C ARG A 42 16.06 -0.67 0.58
N ALA A 43 17.18 -0.01 0.90
CA ALA A 43 17.38 0.64 2.19
C ALA A 43 16.41 1.82 2.39
N ASP A 44 16.18 2.61 1.33
CA ASP A 44 15.34 3.80 1.39
C ASP A 44 13.84 3.48 1.34
N LEU A 45 13.46 2.28 0.91
CA LEU A 45 12.06 1.89 0.68
C LEU A 45 11.16 2.15 1.91
N GLY A 46 11.64 1.77 3.10
CA GLY A 46 10.89 1.92 4.35
C GLY A 46 10.59 3.38 4.67
N GLU A 47 11.62 4.17 4.91
CA GLU A 47 11.47 5.55 5.40
C GLU A 47 11.00 6.51 4.29
N SER A 48 11.54 6.39 3.08
CA SER A 48 11.32 7.40 2.04
C SER A 48 10.07 7.18 1.19
N TYR A 49 9.54 5.96 1.14
CA TYR A 49 8.41 5.62 0.28
C TYR A 49 7.22 5.04 1.06
N LEU A 50 7.47 4.11 2.00
CA LEU A 50 6.41 3.40 2.69
C LEU A 50 5.87 4.16 3.90
N SER A 51 6.72 4.73 4.76
CA SER A 51 6.27 5.39 5.99
C SER A 51 5.22 6.49 5.72
N PRO A 52 5.46 7.46 4.82
CA PRO A 52 4.48 8.53 4.59
C PRO A 52 3.14 8.01 4.05
N LEU A 53 3.20 6.97 3.20
CA LEU A 53 2.00 6.34 2.65
C LEU A 53 1.22 5.56 3.72
N ILE A 54 1.92 4.77 4.54
CA ILE A 54 1.32 3.97 5.61
C ILE A 54 0.68 4.89 6.64
N ASP A 55 1.36 5.96 7.05
CA ASP A 55 0.83 6.95 7.99
C ASP A 55 -0.48 7.57 7.46
N GLN A 56 -0.52 7.94 6.17
CA GLN A 56 -1.74 8.43 5.53
C GLN A 56 -2.84 7.38 5.50
N LEU A 57 -2.56 6.14 5.08
CA LEU A 57 -3.57 5.09 5.01
C LEU A 57 -4.12 4.73 6.38
N ASP A 58 -3.26 4.60 7.40
CA ASP A 58 -3.65 4.34 8.79
C ASP A 58 -4.53 5.49 9.31
N GLU A 59 -4.16 6.75 9.07
CA GLU A 59 -4.92 7.93 9.48
C GLU A 59 -6.30 8.01 8.80
N ILE A 60 -6.36 7.80 7.48
CA ILE A 60 -7.58 7.92 6.68
C ILE A 60 -8.59 6.84 7.04
N THR A 61 -8.10 5.61 7.21
CA THR A 61 -8.93 4.41 7.30
C THR A 61 -9.13 3.92 8.72
N GLY A 62 -8.28 4.34 9.67
CA GLY A 62 -8.24 3.80 11.02
C GLY A 62 -7.86 2.31 11.06
N ARG A 63 -7.28 1.77 9.98
CA ARG A 63 -6.92 0.35 9.85
C ARG A 63 -5.42 0.22 9.69
N ARG A 64 -4.82 -0.71 10.43
CA ARG A 64 -3.39 -1.00 10.31
C ARG A 64 -3.07 -1.53 8.91
N VAL A 65 -2.05 -0.95 8.29
CA VAL A 65 -1.41 -1.49 7.07
C VAL A 65 -0.26 -2.44 7.44
N THR A 66 -0.33 -3.67 6.96
CA THR A 66 0.78 -4.64 7.04
C THR A 66 1.48 -4.73 5.70
N VAL A 67 2.79 -4.61 5.70
CA VAL A 67 3.63 -4.80 4.50
C VAL A 67 4.33 -6.16 4.56
N ILE A 68 4.20 -6.93 3.49
CA ILE A 68 4.91 -8.20 3.29
C ILE A 68 5.80 -8.05 2.07
N SER A 69 7.10 -8.01 2.28
CA SER A 69 8.06 -7.87 1.20
C SER A 69 8.51 -9.23 0.66
N VAL A 70 8.54 -9.35 -0.66
CA VAL A 70 8.96 -10.55 -1.39
C VAL A 70 10.19 -10.20 -2.24
N SER A 71 11.21 -11.05 -2.22
CA SER A 71 12.47 -10.87 -2.95
C SER A 71 13.06 -12.22 -3.32
N ASN A 72 13.83 -12.25 -4.42
CA ASN A 72 14.54 -13.44 -4.89
C ASN A 72 13.60 -14.64 -5.11
N GLU A 73 12.43 -14.39 -5.69
CA GLU A 73 11.44 -15.42 -6.05
C GLU A 73 11.35 -15.51 -7.58
N PRO A 74 11.96 -16.54 -8.21
CA PRO A 74 11.99 -16.70 -9.67
C PRO A 74 10.60 -16.74 -10.31
N GLY A 75 10.46 -16.08 -11.45
CA GLY A 75 9.20 -15.86 -12.15
C GLY A 75 8.31 -14.76 -11.54
N ILE A 76 8.64 -14.27 -10.34
CA ILE A 76 7.84 -13.28 -9.60
C ILE A 76 8.61 -11.95 -9.46
N THR A 77 9.87 -12.00 -9.02
CA THR A 77 10.71 -10.81 -8.78
C THR A 77 11.72 -10.53 -9.91
N ASP A 78 11.78 -11.38 -10.92
CA ASP A 78 12.58 -11.21 -12.14
C ASP A 78 11.70 -11.08 -13.40
N PHE A 79 10.40 -10.83 -13.21
CA PHE A 79 9.42 -10.71 -14.29
C PHE A 79 9.81 -9.65 -15.33
N ASN A 80 9.65 -9.98 -16.61
CA ASN A 80 9.92 -9.04 -17.69
C ASN A 80 8.74 -8.09 -17.89
N TYR A 81 8.93 -6.81 -17.57
CA TYR A 81 7.87 -5.80 -17.63
C TYR A 81 8.10 -4.71 -18.68
N ARG A 82 9.31 -4.62 -19.22
CA ARG A 82 9.66 -3.56 -20.17
C ARG A 82 9.18 -3.91 -21.57
N GLY A 83 8.63 -2.91 -22.25
CA GLY A 83 8.17 -3.07 -23.64
C GLY A 83 6.82 -3.77 -23.77
N LEU A 84 6.17 -4.14 -22.66
CA LEU A 84 4.80 -4.61 -22.68
C LEU A 84 3.82 -3.45 -22.78
N GLU A 85 2.73 -3.66 -23.50
CA GLU A 85 1.59 -2.74 -23.48
C GLU A 85 0.93 -2.73 -22.10
N LYS A 86 0.39 -1.58 -21.67
CA LYS A 86 -0.14 -1.39 -20.30
C LYS A 86 -1.15 -2.46 -19.90
N ALA A 87 -2.08 -2.81 -20.80
CA ALA A 87 -3.13 -3.79 -20.53
C ALA A 87 -2.56 -5.22 -20.38
N GLU A 88 -1.59 -5.57 -21.22
CA GLU A 88 -0.89 -6.87 -21.15
C GLU A 88 -0.08 -6.97 -19.86
N LEU A 89 0.69 -5.94 -19.53
CA LEU A 89 1.44 -5.88 -18.27
C LEU A 89 0.54 -6.11 -17.06
N LEU A 90 -0.55 -5.35 -16.93
CA LEU A 90 -1.44 -5.45 -15.76
C LEU A 90 -2.15 -6.82 -15.68
N THR A 91 -2.48 -7.42 -16.82
CA THR A 91 -3.04 -8.78 -16.86
C THR A 91 -2.01 -9.81 -16.41
N ASN A 92 -0.78 -9.72 -16.89
CA ASN A 92 0.32 -10.60 -16.48
C ASN A 92 0.60 -10.48 -14.97
N LEU A 93 0.62 -9.25 -14.43
CA LEU A 93 0.80 -9.03 -13.00
C LEU A 93 -0.35 -9.59 -12.16
N SER A 94 -1.60 -9.53 -12.64
CA SER A 94 -2.74 -10.19 -11.98
C SER A 94 -2.51 -11.69 -11.89
N SER A 95 -2.18 -12.34 -13.01
CA SER A 95 -1.93 -13.78 -13.05
C SER A 95 -0.73 -14.19 -12.17
N ILE A 96 0.37 -13.43 -12.18
CA ILE A 96 1.52 -13.67 -11.30
C ILE A 96 1.10 -13.58 -9.83
N SER A 97 0.28 -12.58 -9.47
CA SER A 97 -0.19 -12.34 -8.11
C SER A 97 -1.10 -13.46 -7.60
N GLU A 98 -2.06 -13.88 -8.42
CA GLU A 98 -2.99 -14.98 -8.11
C GLU A 98 -2.24 -16.31 -7.95
N ASN A 99 -1.36 -16.64 -8.90
CA ASN A 99 -0.55 -17.86 -8.84
C ASN A 99 0.37 -17.88 -7.61
N TYR A 100 0.99 -16.76 -7.26
CA TYR A 100 1.81 -16.65 -6.06
C TYR A 100 0.98 -16.83 -4.79
N ALA A 101 -0.20 -16.19 -4.73
CA ALA A 101 -1.09 -16.29 -3.59
C ALA A 101 -1.54 -17.74 -3.37
N ASP A 102 -2.01 -18.41 -4.42
CA ASP A 102 -2.44 -19.80 -4.36
C ASP A 102 -1.30 -20.74 -3.95
N ALA A 103 -0.12 -20.59 -4.56
CA ALA A 103 1.04 -21.44 -4.28
C ALA A 103 1.55 -21.31 -2.83
N LYS A 104 1.37 -20.15 -2.21
CA LYS A 104 1.79 -19.86 -0.83
C LYS A 104 0.64 -19.93 0.18
N ASN A 105 -0.57 -20.29 -0.26
CA ASN A 105 -1.79 -20.29 0.55
C ASN A 105 -2.04 -18.93 1.25
N LEU A 106 -1.90 -17.85 0.48
CA LEU A 106 -2.11 -16.46 0.89
C LEU A 106 -3.46 -15.94 0.35
N PRO A 107 -4.01 -14.85 0.91
CA PRO A 107 -5.23 -14.25 0.38
C PRO A 107 -5.05 -13.72 -1.05
N LEU A 108 -6.00 -14.05 -1.93
CA LEU A 108 -6.03 -13.51 -3.29
C LEU A 108 -6.11 -11.97 -3.32
N PRO A 109 -5.61 -11.33 -4.41
CA PRO A 109 -5.76 -9.90 -4.63
C PRO A 109 -7.21 -9.45 -4.44
N SER A 110 -7.42 -8.43 -3.61
CA SER A 110 -8.76 -8.01 -3.20
C SER A 110 -8.76 -6.58 -2.65
N ARG A 111 -9.93 -6.08 -2.23
CA ARG A 111 -10.05 -4.74 -1.64
C ARG A 111 -9.09 -4.53 -0.45
N ARG A 112 -8.78 -5.59 0.30
CA ARG A 112 -7.89 -5.55 1.47
C ARG A 112 -6.45 -5.99 1.21
N HIS A 113 -6.22 -6.79 0.17
CA HIS A 113 -4.91 -7.39 -0.12
C HIS A 113 -4.43 -6.90 -1.47
N LYS A 114 -3.45 -5.98 -1.47
CA LYS A 114 -2.89 -5.37 -2.68
C LYS A 114 -1.57 -6.02 -3.02
N TYR A 115 -1.36 -6.25 -4.31
CA TYR A 115 -0.16 -6.89 -4.83
C TYR A 115 0.59 -5.86 -5.70
N VAL A 116 1.72 -5.39 -5.19
CA VAL A 116 2.42 -4.23 -5.75
C VAL A 116 3.84 -4.63 -6.14
N PHE A 117 4.17 -4.41 -7.40
CA PHE A 117 5.48 -4.72 -7.96
C PHE A 117 6.35 -3.47 -7.96
N LEU A 118 7.57 -3.59 -7.44
CA LEU A 118 8.51 -2.47 -7.33
C LEU A 118 9.66 -2.65 -8.30
N THR A 119 10.00 -1.60 -9.04
CA THR A 119 11.09 -1.61 -10.03
C THR A 119 12.06 -0.45 -9.83
N SER A 120 13.34 -0.68 -10.12
CA SER A 120 14.31 0.44 -10.15
C SER A 120 14.03 1.34 -11.35
N ASN A 121 13.67 0.76 -12.49
CA ASN A 121 13.55 1.48 -13.76
C ASN A 121 12.09 1.72 -14.15
N LYS A 122 11.85 2.81 -14.87
CA LYS A 122 10.53 3.17 -15.41
C LYS A 122 9.93 2.04 -16.25
N ILE A 123 8.60 2.01 -16.31
CA ILE A 123 7.83 1.02 -17.08
C ILE A 123 7.99 1.27 -18.57
N SER A 124 7.94 2.55 -18.97
CA SER A 124 8.23 3.05 -20.31
C SER A 124 9.02 4.36 -20.21
N THR A 125 9.36 4.99 -21.34
CA THR A 125 10.03 6.31 -21.38
C THR A 125 9.32 7.36 -20.51
N TRP A 126 7.98 7.33 -20.50
CA TRP A 126 7.14 8.35 -19.86
C TRP A 126 6.38 7.85 -18.64
N THR A 127 6.34 6.53 -18.42
CA THR A 127 5.50 5.91 -17.39
C THR A 127 6.33 5.42 -16.21
N HIS A 128 6.12 6.03 -15.04
CA HIS A 128 6.78 5.61 -13.81
C HIS A 128 6.05 4.46 -13.11
N GLY A 129 4.73 4.39 -13.22
CA GLY A 129 3.91 3.34 -12.63
C GLY A 129 2.59 3.19 -13.37
N VAL A 130 1.93 2.06 -13.14
CA VAL A 130 0.55 1.82 -13.56
C VAL A 130 -0.15 0.92 -12.54
N SER A 131 -1.46 1.07 -12.46
CA SER A 131 -2.32 0.31 -11.56
C SER A 131 -3.58 -0.20 -12.27
N ALA A 132 -4.12 -1.30 -11.76
CA ALA A 132 -5.42 -1.87 -12.15
C ALA A 132 -6.23 -2.13 -10.89
N ALA A 133 -7.09 -1.17 -10.52
CA ALA A 133 -7.92 -1.28 -9.31
C ALA A 133 -8.85 -2.51 -9.31
N ASN A 134 -9.34 -2.92 -10.48
CA ASN A 134 -10.15 -4.13 -10.67
C ASN A 134 -9.37 -5.43 -10.39
N TYR A 135 -8.06 -5.43 -10.60
CA TYR A 135 -7.18 -6.56 -10.31
C TYR A 135 -6.48 -6.43 -8.94
N ASN A 136 -6.57 -5.28 -8.27
CA ASN A 136 -5.85 -4.98 -7.03
C ASN A 136 -4.32 -5.13 -7.16
N VAL A 137 -3.82 -4.88 -8.37
CA VAL A 137 -2.39 -4.93 -8.69
C VAL A 137 -1.87 -3.60 -9.18
N ALA A 138 -0.64 -3.28 -8.82
CA ALA A 138 0.08 -2.12 -9.31
C ALA A 138 1.54 -2.44 -9.56
N ILE A 139 2.19 -1.62 -10.37
CA ILE A 139 3.63 -1.60 -10.54
C ILE A 139 4.13 -0.16 -10.45
N ALA A 140 5.18 0.06 -9.66
CA ALA A 140 5.73 1.37 -9.40
C ALA A 140 7.25 1.37 -9.49
N SER A 141 7.79 2.31 -10.28
CA SER A 141 9.21 2.60 -10.31
C SER A 141 9.60 3.53 -9.17
N LEU A 142 10.69 3.19 -8.48
CA LEU A 142 11.27 3.99 -7.41
C LEU A 142 12.04 5.24 -7.91
N LYS A 143 12.11 5.50 -9.23
CA LYS A 143 12.73 6.73 -9.79
C LYS A 143 12.06 8.03 -9.36
N ASN A 144 10.83 7.98 -8.83
CA ASN A 144 10.16 9.12 -8.26
C ASN A 144 9.51 8.70 -6.94
N TYR A 145 9.79 9.45 -5.87
CA TYR A 145 9.32 9.17 -4.51
C TYR A 145 7.80 9.08 -4.40
N ASN A 146 7.05 9.83 -5.22
CA ASN A 146 5.60 9.84 -5.14
C ASN A 146 4.92 8.71 -5.92
N THR A 147 5.60 8.05 -6.87
CA THR A 147 4.99 7.03 -7.75
C THR A 147 4.37 5.90 -6.95
N LEU A 148 5.05 5.38 -5.92
CA LEU A 148 4.54 4.24 -5.15
C LEU A 148 3.22 4.60 -4.45
N ALA A 149 3.18 5.74 -3.77
CA ALA A 149 1.99 6.22 -3.09
C ALA A 149 0.85 6.53 -4.06
N HIS A 150 1.17 7.08 -5.23
CA HIS A 150 0.22 7.37 -6.30
C HIS A 150 -0.46 6.09 -6.81
N GLU A 151 0.31 5.08 -7.19
CA GLU A 151 -0.24 3.83 -7.73
C GLU A 151 -1.02 3.04 -6.68
N ILE A 152 -0.56 3.03 -5.42
CA ILE A 152 -1.31 2.40 -4.34
C ILE A 152 -2.60 3.17 -4.05
N GLY A 153 -2.59 4.50 -4.14
CA GLY A 153 -3.79 5.33 -4.00
C GLY A 153 -4.89 4.92 -4.97
N HIS A 154 -4.56 4.70 -6.25
CA HIS A 154 -5.50 4.18 -7.24
C HIS A 154 -6.12 2.83 -6.83
N LEU A 155 -5.35 1.93 -6.21
CA LEU A 155 -5.87 0.64 -5.73
C LEU A 155 -6.87 0.78 -4.57
N PHE A 156 -6.86 1.92 -3.88
CA PHE A 156 -7.82 2.28 -2.83
C PHE A 156 -8.88 3.28 -3.31
N GLY A 157 -9.05 3.46 -4.62
CA GLY A 157 -10.12 4.29 -5.18
C GLY A 157 -9.82 5.78 -5.23
N ALA A 158 -8.60 6.21 -4.90
CA ALA A 158 -8.17 7.59 -5.11
C ALA A 158 -8.05 7.89 -6.62
N THR A 159 -8.32 9.13 -7.01
CA THR A 159 -8.34 9.54 -8.42
C THR A 159 -7.61 10.86 -8.64
N HIS A 160 -7.23 11.11 -9.90
CA HIS A 160 -6.57 12.36 -10.29
C HIS A 160 -7.49 13.56 -10.16
N GLU A 161 -8.78 13.39 -10.46
CA GLU A 161 -9.80 14.45 -10.45
C GLU A 161 -10.01 15.02 -9.04
N ALA A 162 -9.78 14.20 -8.01
CA ALA A 162 -9.87 14.62 -6.62
C ALA A 162 -8.56 15.23 -6.08
N ALA A 163 -7.49 15.30 -6.87
CA ALA A 163 -6.21 15.86 -6.45
C ALA A 163 -6.25 17.40 -6.35
N THR A 164 -5.49 17.97 -5.42
CA THR A 164 -5.27 19.41 -5.30
C THR A 164 -3.80 19.75 -5.57
N GLY A 165 -3.56 20.94 -6.16
CA GLY A 165 -2.23 21.42 -6.54
C GLY A 165 -1.70 22.62 -5.75
N PHE A 166 -2.50 23.17 -4.82
CA PHE A 166 -2.12 24.31 -3.98
C PHE A 166 -2.31 23.95 -2.49
N PRO A 167 -1.37 24.29 -1.59
CA PRO A 167 -0.09 24.98 -1.85
C PRO A 167 0.99 24.10 -2.50
N CYS A 168 0.76 22.79 -2.58
CA CYS A 168 1.64 21.80 -3.20
C CYS A 168 0.80 20.74 -3.95
N GLN A 169 1.46 19.90 -4.77
CA GLN A 169 0.79 18.81 -5.48
C GLN A 169 0.57 17.60 -4.56
N THR A 170 -0.69 17.26 -4.32
CA THR A 170 -1.08 16.07 -3.56
C THR A 170 -0.73 14.78 -4.30
N THR A 171 -0.69 13.66 -3.57
CA THR A 171 -0.22 12.36 -4.05
C THR A 171 -0.84 11.91 -5.37
N MET A 172 -2.11 12.23 -5.63
CA MET A 172 -2.82 11.83 -6.85
C MET A 172 -2.69 12.81 -8.02
N TRP A 173 -1.84 13.83 -7.94
CA TRP A 173 -1.63 14.73 -9.07
C TRP A 173 -1.08 13.96 -10.28
N GLY A 174 -1.67 14.08 -11.48
CA GLY A 174 -1.27 13.26 -12.63
C GLY A 174 0.08 13.65 -13.25
N ASP A 175 0.39 14.95 -13.26
CA ASP A 175 1.55 15.51 -13.96
C ASP A 175 2.65 15.93 -12.97
N PHE A 176 3.37 14.96 -12.41
CA PHE A 176 4.54 15.27 -11.59
C PHE A 176 5.70 15.74 -12.47
N SER A 177 5.85 17.05 -12.59
CA SER A 177 7.11 17.67 -13.00
C SER A 177 8.00 17.89 -11.79
N THR A 178 9.33 17.83 -11.95
CA THR A 178 10.30 18.08 -10.87
C THR A 178 10.30 19.53 -10.37
N SER A 179 9.51 20.42 -10.97
CA SER A 179 9.49 21.86 -10.68
C SER A 179 8.42 22.28 -9.66
N ILE A 180 7.57 21.35 -9.20
CA ILE A 180 6.48 21.65 -8.26
C ILE A 180 6.65 20.81 -7.00
N ILE A 181 6.45 21.45 -5.85
CA ILE A 181 6.64 20.85 -4.52
C ILE A 181 5.58 19.74 -4.34
N PRO A 182 5.98 18.47 -4.12
CA PRO A 182 5.06 17.41 -3.75
C PRO A 182 4.70 17.50 -2.26
N CYS A 183 3.42 17.32 -1.95
CA CYS A 183 2.91 17.34 -0.58
C CYS A 183 3.13 16.02 0.18
N TYR A 184 3.24 14.90 -0.55
CA TYR A 184 3.25 13.53 -0.01
C TYR A 184 2.05 13.15 0.89
N TYR A 185 0.90 13.80 0.67
CA TYR A 185 -0.37 13.44 1.29
C TYR A 185 -1.52 13.42 0.27
N PHE A 186 -2.57 12.66 0.57
CA PHE A 186 -3.81 12.66 -0.22
C PHE A 186 -4.65 13.90 0.11
N SER A 187 -5.23 14.55 -0.91
CA SER A 187 -6.23 15.61 -0.71
C SER A 187 -7.43 15.11 0.10
N GLU A 188 -8.14 15.99 0.81
CA GLU A 188 -9.33 15.60 1.59
C GLU A 188 -10.37 14.82 0.76
N ALA A 189 -10.62 15.26 -0.49
CA ALA A 189 -11.51 14.53 -1.39
C ALA A 189 -11.03 13.09 -1.67
N ASN A 190 -9.72 12.88 -1.85
CA ASN A 190 -9.17 11.53 -2.01
C ASN A 190 -9.18 10.73 -0.71
N ARG A 191 -9.00 11.39 0.45
CA ARG A 191 -9.11 10.75 1.77
C ARG A 191 -10.52 10.19 1.96
N ASP A 192 -11.55 10.94 1.57
CA ASP A 192 -12.94 10.47 1.59
C ASP A 192 -13.19 9.30 0.63
N LEU A 193 -12.64 9.34 -0.59
CA LEU A 193 -12.73 8.23 -1.54
C LEU A 193 -12.08 6.95 -1.00
N ILE A 194 -10.88 7.06 -0.42
CA ILE A 194 -10.14 5.94 0.17
C ILE A 194 -10.94 5.34 1.34
N ARG A 195 -11.48 6.19 2.23
CA ARG A 195 -12.31 5.74 3.35
C ARG A 195 -13.55 4.98 2.86
N ASN A 196 -14.27 5.57 1.91
CA ASN A 196 -15.43 4.94 1.30
C ASN A 196 -15.09 3.61 0.60
N TYR A 197 -13.90 3.51 -0.01
CA TYR A 197 -13.44 2.29 -0.66
C TYR A 197 -13.14 1.16 0.35
N VAL A 198 -12.62 1.46 1.54
CA VAL A 198 -12.35 0.39 2.52
C VAL A 198 -13.60 -0.01 3.32
N ASP A 199 -14.57 0.89 3.46
CA ASP A 199 -15.78 0.65 4.26
C ASP A 199 -16.91 0.00 3.46
N ASN A 200 -17.07 0.34 2.18
CA ASN A 200 -18.14 -0.21 1.34
C ASN A 200 -17.73 -1.49 0.59
N GLY A 201 -16.74 -2.23 1.10
CA GLY A 201 -16.32 -3.52 0.58
C GLY A 201 -16.93 -4.68 1.36
N PRO A 202 -17.36 -5.78 0.72
CA PRO A 202 -17.76 -6.97 1.47
C PRO A 202 -16.59 -7.40 2.38
N ALA A 203 -16.88 -7.59 3.67
CA ALA A 203 -15.87 -7.86 4.69
C ALA A 203 -15.14 -9.21 4.51
N VAL A 204 -15.70 -10.10 3.70
CA VAL A 204 -15.27 -11.49 3.55
C VAL A 204 -15.90 -12.06 2.27
N ASN A 205 -15.09 -12.69 1.43
CA ASN A 205 -15.47 -13.90 0.71
C ASN A 205 -14.58 -15.02 1.26
#